data_AF-A0A3S2Z331-F1
#
_entry.id   AF-A0A3S2Z331-F1
#
_cell.length_a   1.000
_cell.length_b   1.000
_cell.length_c   1.000
_cell.angle_alpha   90.00
_cell.angle_beta   90.00
_cell.angle_gamma   90.00
#
_symmetry.space_group_name_H-M   'P 1'
#
loop_
_entity.id
_entity.type
_entity.pdbx_description
1 polymer ?
#
loop_
_entity_poly.entity_id
_entity_poly.type
_entity_poly.pdbx_seq_one_letter_code
_entity_poly.pdbx_strand_id
1 'polypeptide(L)'
;MDALFDLPEAGTPEQAVIAHYRLSDAQYHSPAERQAIYDAERAMTYAVEEAGVGEVDGNEFGGGEAVLYAYGADAEALFKVMEPTLRSLPFRPAHVVLGGESRETESRVDL
;
A
#
# COMPACT_ATOMS: atom_id res chain seq x y z
N MET A 1 1.58 -14.29 41.80
CA MET A 1 0.30 -14.27 41.04
C MET A 1 0.63 -13.48 39.80
N ASP A 2 1.30 -14.19 38.90
CA ASP A 2 2.04 -13.63 37.77
C ASP A 2 1.06 -13.44 36.61
N ALA A 3 0.43 -12.28 36.57
CA ALA A 3 -0.12 -11.75 35.33
C ALA A 3 1.04 -11.04 34.62
N LEU A 4 1.94 -11.86 34.04
CA LEU A 4 2.83 -11.41 32.99
C LEU A 4 1.89 -10.86 31.92
N PHE A 5 1.87 -9.53 31.76
CA PHE A 5 1.29 -8.93 30.57
C PHE A 5 2.08 -9.54 29.40
N ASP A 6 1.43 -10.45 28.68
CA ASP A 6 1.79 -10.81 27.32
C ASP A 6 1.52 -9.56 26.47
N LEU A 7 2.36 -8.55 26.64
CA LEU A 7 2.53 -7.53 25.63
C LEU A 7 3.03 -8.31 24.42
N PRO A 8 2.36 -8.23 23.25
CA PRO A 8 2.90 -8.87 22.06
C PRO A 8 4.36 -8.43 21.96
N GLU A 9 5.25 -9.41 21.80
CA GLU A 9 6.66 -9.17 21.51
C GLU A 9 6.74 -7.98 20.57
N ALA A 10 7.56 -6.97 20.87
CA ALA A 10 7.72 -5.82 20.01
C ALA A 10 8.08 -6.33 18.61
N GLY A 11 7.05 -6.52 17.78
CA GLY A 11 7.17 -7.06 16.45
C GLY A 11 8.10 -6.15 15.69
N THR A 12 8.79 -6.70 14.70
CA THR A 12 9.46 -5.84 13.72
C THR A 12 8.52 -4.68 13.38
N PRO A 13 8.97 -3.42 13.54
CA PRO A 13 8.11 -2.25 13.34
C PRO A 13 7.45 -2.39 11.98
N GLU A 14 6.12 -2.35 11.95
CA GLU A 14 5.35 -2.58 10.73
C GLU A 14 5.79 -1.56 9.67
N GLN A 15 6.17 -2.08 8.51
CA GLN A 15 6.61 -1.28 7.38
C GLN A 15 5.44 -1.02 6.45
N ALA A 16 5.39 0.18 5.90
CA ALA A 16 4.33 0.66 5.03
C ALA A 16 4.79 0.71 3.57
N VAL A 17 3.89 0.32 2.69
CA VAL A 17 3.96 0.51 1.23
C VAL A 17 2.80 1.41 0.85
N ILE A 18 3.12 2.65 0.48
CA ILE A 18 2.12 3.68 0.15
C ILE A 18 2.26 4.02 -1.33
N ALA A 19 1.29 3.62 -2.15
CA ALA A 19 1.29 3.89 -3.58
C ALA A 19 0.40 5.07 -3.93
N HIS A 20 0.99 6.11 -4.51
CA HIS A 20 0.31 7.33 -4.94
C HIS A 20 0.12 7.35 -6.45
N TYR A 21 -1.10 7.60 -6.89
CA TYR A 21 -1.48 7.75 -8.29
C TYR A 21 -2.15 9.10 -8.52
N ARG A 22 -1.67 9.84 -9.52
CA ARG A 22 -2.38 11.02 -10.00
C ARG A 22 -3.49 10.59 -10.96
N LEU A 23 -4.71 11.03 -10.66
CA LEU A 23 -5.89 10.79 -11.47
C LEU A 23 -6.24 12.02 -12.31
N SER A 24 -7.00 11.82 -13.40
CA SER A 24 -7.21 12.87 -14.41
C SER A 24 -8.19 13.96 -13.97
N ASP A 25 -9.03 13.68 -12.96
CA ASP A 25 -10.08 14.59 -12.51
C ASP A 25 -9.88 15.03 -11.05
N ALA A 26 -9.83 16.35 -10.84
CA ALA A 26 -9.38 17.00 -9.61
C ALA A 26 -10.41 17.02 -8.47
N GLN A 27 -11.64 16.52 -8.67
CA GLN A 27 -12.66 16.60 -7.62
C GLN A 27 -13.45 15.32 -7.38
N TYR A 28 -13.75 14.54 -8.42
CA TYR A 28 -14.65 13.40 -8.23
C TYR A 28 -14.11 12.07 -8.77
N HIS A 29 -13.12 12.06 -9.65
CA HIS A 29 -12.65 10.85 -10.34
C HIS A 29 -13.77 10.16 -11.12
N SER A 30 -13.45 9.59 -12.27
CA SER A 30 -14.44 8.83 -13.03
C SER A 30 -14.78 7.54 -12.26
N PRO A 31 -16.04 7.07 -12.28
CA PRO A 31 -16.41 5.77 -11.70
C PRO A 31 -15.52 4.63 -12.22
N ALA A 32 -15.11 4.70 -13.49
CA ALA A 32 -14.17 3.75 -14.10
C ALA A 32 -12.76 3.82 -13.49
N GLU A 33 -12.26 5.00 -13.14
CA GLU A 33 -10.94 5.17 -12.51
C GLU A 33 -10.96 4.57 -11.09
N ARG A 34 -12.00 4.89 -10.31
CA ARG A 34 -12.19 4.29 -8.98
C ARG A 34 -12.32 2.77 -9.06
N GLN A 35 -13.09 2.27 -10.03
CA GLN A 35 -13.28 0.84 -10.21
C GLN A 35 -11.97 0.12 -10.54
N ALA A 36 -11.08 0.72 -11.33
CA ALA A 36 -9.77 0.16 -11.62
C ALA A 36 -8.87 0.10 -10.37
N ILE A 37 -8.91 1.13 -9.52
CA ILE A 37 -8.18 1.12 -8.23
C ILE A 37 -8.75 0.05 -7.28
N TYR A 38 -10.07 -0.08 -7.16
CA TYR A 38 -10.68 -1.15 -6.36
C TYR A 38 -10.37 -2.55 -6.88
N ASP A 39 -10.28 -2.72 -8.20
CA ASP A 39 -9.91 -4.00 -8.79
C ASP A 39 -8.45 -4.34 -8.50
N ALA A 40 -7.56 -3.36 -8.64
CA ALA A 40 -6.16 -3.48 -8.28
C ALA A 40 -5.97 -3.77 -6.79
N GLU A 41 -6.68 -3.07 -5.90
CA GLU A 41 -6.67 -3.34 -4.46
C GLU A 41 -6.99 -4.80 -4.18
N ARG A 42 -8.15 -5.29 -4.65
CA ARG A 42 -8.57 -6.68 -4.42
C ARG A 42 -7.58 -7.70 -4.95
N ALA A 43 -7.01 -7.46 -6.13
CA ALA A 43 -5.98 -8.32 -6.70
C ALA A 43 -4.70 -8.32 -5.85
N MET A 44 -4.30 -7.17 -5.33
CA MET A 44 -3.15 -7.06 -4.43
C MET A 44 -3.43 -7.71 -3.08
N THR A 45 -4.61 -7.50 -2.47
CA THR A 45 -5.01 -8.15 -1.22
C THR A 45 -4.86 -9.66 -1.34
N TYR A 46 -5.42 -10.26 -2.39
CA TYR A 46 -5.30 -11.70 -2.62
C TYR A 46 -3.85 -12.17 -2.77
N ALA A 47 -3.04 -11.44 -3.56
CA ALA A 47 -1.63 -11.80 -3.78
C ALA A 47 -0.78 -11.66 -2.51
N VAL A 48 -1.04 -10.63 -1.71
CA VAL A 48 -0.33 -10.34 -0.46
C VAL A 48 -0.71 -11.35 0.63
N GLU A 49 -2.00 -11.69 0.75
CA GLU A 49 -2.48 -12.73 1.66
C GLU A 49 -1.92 -14.11 1.28
N GLU A 50 -1.88 -14.46 -0.02
CA GLU A 50 -1.32 -15.73 -0.50
C GLU A 50 0.18 -15.83 -0.22
N ALA A 51 0.92 -14.73 -0.39
CA ALA A 51 2.35 -14.67 -0.12
C ALA A 51 2.69 -14.58 1.39
N GLY A 52 1.72 -14.18 2.23
CA GLY A 52 1.92 -14.03 3.68
C GLY A 52 2.92 -12.95 4.07
N VAL A 53 3.06 -11.90 3.26
CA VAL A 53 4.06 -10.83 3.44
C VAL A 53 3.51 -9.58 4.12
N GLY A 54 2.19 -9.48 4.31
CA GLY A 54 1.53 -8.33 4.91
C GLY A 54 0.02 -8.34 4.66
N GLU A 55 -0.58 -7.16 4.66
CA GLU A 55 -1.97 -6.91 4.32
C GLU A 55 -2.13 -5.59 3.56
N VAL A 56 -3.15 -5.52 2.69
CA VAL A 56 -3.58 -4.27 2.05
C VAL A 56 -4.70 -3.68 2.90
N ASP A 57 -4.43 -2.56 3.56
CA ASP A 57 -5.37 -1.87 4.46
C ASP A 57 -6.50 -1.19 3.67
N GLY A 58 -6.18 -0.65 2.49
CA GLY A 58 -7.18 -0.16 1.55
C GLY A 58 -6.71 0.97 0.64
N ASN A 59 -7.66 1.81 0.22
CA ASN A 59 -7.42 2.97 -0.61
C ASN A 59 -8.12 4.25 -0.12
N GLU A 60 -7.50 5.40 -0.42
CA GLU A 60 -8.06 6.73 -0.22
C GLU A 60 -8.11 7.48 -1.55
N PHE A 61 -9.20 8.21 -1.78
CA PHE A 61 -9.35 9.11 -2.93
C PHE A 61 -9.52 10.55 -2.46
N GLY A 62 -8.71 11.46 -2.99
CA GLY A 62 -8.80 12.87 -2.63
C GLY A 62 -7.82 13.76 -3.41
N GLY A 63 -8.16 15.03 -3.62
CA GLY A 63 -7.23 16.01 -4.21
C GLY A 63 -6.78 15.74 -5.65
N GLY A 64 -7.50 14.88 -6.39
CA GLY A 64 -7.08 14.41 -7.71
C GLY A 64 -6.10 13.24 -7.66
N GLU A 65 -5.99 12.54 -6.53
CA GLU A 65 -5.10 11.40 -6.31
C GLU A 65 -5.85 10.20 -5.73
N ALA A 66 -5.32 9.02 -6.02
CA ALA A 66 -5.64 7.78 -5.31
C ALA A 66 -4.38 7.31 -4.57
N VAL A 67 -4.56 6.94 -3.30
CA VAL A 67 -3.50 6.40 -2.46
C VAL A 67 -3.90 5.01 -2.01
N LEU A 68 -3.00 4.03 -2.14
CA LEU A 68 -3.19 2.68 -1.61
C LEU A 68 -2.23 2.45 -0.46
N TYR A 69 -2.73 1.84 0.60
CA TYR A 69 -1.99 1.55 1.83
C TYR A 69 -1.88 0.05 2.03
N ALA A 70 -0.66 -0.42 2.29
CA ALA A 70 -0.40 -1.78 2.68
C ALA A 70 0.70 -1.81 3.75
N TYR A 71 0.61 -2.77 4.66
CA TYR A 71 1.49 -2.90 5.83
C TYR A 71 1.99 -4.32 5.95
N GLY A 72 3.23 -4.50 6.39
CA GLY A 72 3.81 -5.81 6.58
C GLY A 72 5.14 -5.75 7.34
N ALA A 73 5.71 -6.92 7.63
CA ALA A 73 7.00 -6.99 8.33
C ALA A 73 8.16 -6.47 7.46
N ASP A 74 8.01 -6.51 6.12
CA ASP A 74 9.02 -6.10 5.15
C ASP A 74 8.36 -5.40 3.95
N ALA A 75 8.55 -4.09 3.82
CA ALA A 75 7.97 -3.26 2.77
C ALA A 75 8.54 -3.59 1.39
N GLU A 76 9.78 -4.06 1.29
CA GLU A 76 10.35 -4.46 -0.01
C GLU A 76 9.72 -5.74 -0.53
N ALA A 77 9.52 -6.75 0.33
CA ALA A 77 8.85 -7.99 0.02
C ALA A 77 7.37 -7.76 -0.32
N LEU A 78 6.69 -6.93 0.49
CA LEU A 78 5.32 -6.50 0.24
C LEU A 78 5.20 -5.77 -1.11
N PHE A 79 6.09 -4.81 -1.36
CA PHE A 79 6.11 -4.08 -2.63
C PHE A 79 6.37 -5.00 -3.82
N LYS A 80 7.29 -5.97 -3.74
CA LYS A 80 7.55 -6.92 -4.85
C LYS A 80 6.30 -7.71 -5.26
N VAL A 81 5.44 -8.04 -4.30
CA VAL A 81 4.17 -8.74 -4.59
C VAL A 81 3.15 -7.79 -5.22
N MET A 82 3.09 -6.53 -4.76
CA MET A 82 2.14 -5.53 -5.26
C MET A 82 2.56 -4.87 -6.58
N GLU A 83 3.86 -4.73 -6.82
CA GLU A 83 4.49 -4.05 -7.96
C GLU A 83 3.87 -4.42 -9.33
N PRO A 84 3.65 -5.69 -9.69
CA PRO A 84 3.05 -6.03 -10.98
C PRO A 84 1.65 -5.41 -11.17
N THR A 85 0.81 -5.46 -10.13
CA THR A 85 -0.54 -4.88 -10.16
C THR A 85 -0.47 -3.36 -10.19
N LEU A 86 0.41 -2.76 -9.38
CA LEU A 86 0.62 -1.32 -9.32
C LEU A 86 1.10 -0.77 -10.69
N ARG A 87 2.06 -1.43 -11.33
CA ARG A 87 2.55 -1.02 -12.66
C ARG A 87 1.52 -1.19 -13.76
N SER A 88 0.59 -2.14 -13.63
CA SER A 88 -0.47 -2.37 -14.61
C SER A 88 -1.52 -1.25 -14.65
N LEU A 89 -1.60 -0.41 -13.62
CA LEU A 89 -2.51 0.73 -13.61
C LEU A 89 -2.03 1.82 -14.58
N PRO A 90 -2.90 2.34 -15.48
CA PRO A 90 -2.51 3.33 -16.48
C PRO A 90 -2.41 4.76 -15.92
N PHE A 91 -2.61 4.95 -14.61
CA PHE A 91 -2.63 6.27 -13.98
C PHE A 91 -1.20 6.76 -13.76
N ARG A 92 -0.87 7.93 -14.30
CA ARG A 92 0.45 8.55 -14.19
C ARG A 92 0.31 10.08 -14.03
N PRO A 93 1.21 10.74 -13.29
CA PRO A 93 2.35 10.17 -12.56
C PRO A 93 1.96 9.25 -11.39
N ALA A 94 2.78 8.25 -11.11
CA ALA A 94 2.59 7.32 -10.00
C ALA A 94 3.92 6.99 -9.33
N HIS A 95 3.91 6.89 -8.01
CA HIS A 95 5.10 6.54 -7.21
C HIS A 95 4.69 5.78 -5.96
N VAL A 96 5.61 5.00 -5.42
CA VAL A 96 5.46 4.25 -4.18
C VAL A 96 6.47 4.75 -3.18
N VAL A 97 6.03 4.92 -1.94
CA VAL A 97 6.89 5.19 -0.80
C VAL A 97 6.93 3.94 0.06
N LEU A 98 8.12 3.40 0.25
CA LEU A 98 8.42 2.30 1.17
C LEU A 98 8.99 2.94 2.44
N GLY A 99 8.38 2.72 3.59
CA GLY A 99 8.85 3.34 4.84
C GLY A 99 8.56 2.47 6.07
N GLY A 100 9.25 2.77 7.18
CA GLY A 100 8.88 2.27 8.52
C GLY A 100 8.35 3.41 9.39
N GLU A 101 8.17 3.18 10.70
CA GLU A 101 7.73 4.21 11.66
C GLU A 101 8.60 5.50 11.65
N SER A 102 9.82 5.43 11.13
CA SER A 102 10.76 6.55 11.02
C SER A 102 10.88 7.08 9.60
N ARG A 103 10.59 8.38 9.44
CA ARG A 103 10.72 9.18 8.20
C ARG A 103 12.13 9.21 7.59
N GLU A 104 13.12 8.66 8.29
CA GLU A 104 14.53 8.65 7.89
C GLU A 104 14.90 7.49 6.94
N THR A 105 14.03 6.47 6.79
CA THR A 105 14.25 5.31 5.89
C THR A 105 13.12 5.19 4.86
N GLU A 106 12.63 6.32 4.35
CA GLU A 106 11.67 6.33 3.25
C GLU A 106 12.39 6.16 1.91
N SER A 107 12.08 5.09 1.17
CA SER A 107 12.54 4.86 -0.19
C SER A 107 11.40 5.11 -1.18
N ARG A 108 11.64 5.96 -2.18
CA ARG A 108 10.66 6.27 -3.23
C ARG A 108 10.98 5.52 -4.52
N VAL A 109 9.97 4.86 -5.08
CA VAL A 109 10.04 4.13 -6.35
C VAL A 109 9.03 4.71 -7.33
N ASP A 110 9.46 5.16 -8.50
CA ASP A 110 8.54 5.62 -9.56
C ASP A 110 8.04 4.43 -10.42
N LEU A 111 6.73 4.43 -10.73
CA LEU A 111 6.03 3.32 -11.39
C LEU A 111 5.90 3.45 -12.90
#